data_AF-A0A524EYY0-F1
#
_entry.id   AF-A0A524EYY0-F1
#
_cell.length_a   1.000
_cell.length_b   1.000
_cell.length_c   1.000
_cell.angle_alpha   90.00
_cell.angle_beta   90.00
_cell.angle_gamma   90.00
#
_symmetry.space_group_name_H-M   'P 1'
#
loop_
_entity.id
_entity.type
_entity.pdbx_description
1 polymer ?
#
loop_
_entity_poly.entity_id
_entity_poly.type
_entity_poly.pdbx_seq_one_letter_code
_entity_poly.pdbx_strand_id
1 'polypeptide(L)'
;MIFESIFMIRGAGFGQDFGPKLIMSIVGLLICVYDWKSNEKRKDYFWVFLFGAIIWSMAELMLQLSGMRALQDKYLFGMDITHALWLTIPLQGMSEGAFVAVIGLLFGDRILNKETQKKWSIIFILMLLGLFLNYLREGIHFNDVNAGDLSIPSRRDMFPLTANIFIIVMCALAILWLATTSSDSRKRGIMMDLIMIIFIACWTLSEWLTGQRWIEVGTVNSDGSYSNLRRAPPLIEFGALAYDVLIEVSLIYVPFLALPYWLGLIKTEESKV
;
A
#
# COMPACT_ATOMS: atom_id res chain seq x y z
N MET A 1 -28.48 1.47 2.68
CA MET A 1 -27.31 1.56 3.58
C MET A 1 -26.92 0.23 4.22
N ILE A 2 -27.79 -0.54 4.91
CA ILE A 2 -27.35 -1.82 5.55
C ILE A 2 -26.96 -2.90 4.51
N PHE A 3 -27.50 -2.84 3.29
CA PHE A 3 -27.24 -3.81 2.22
C PHE A 3 -26.43 -3.25 1.03
N GLU A 4 -25.83 -2.06 1.19
CA GLU A 4 -25.04 -1.45 0.11
C GLU A 4 -23.56 -1.74 0.32
N SER A 5 -22.90 -2.25 -0.71
CA SER A 5 -21.44 -2.44 -0.73
C SER A 5 -20.76 -1.10 -0.95
N ILE A 6 -19.54 -1.00 -0.41
CA ILE A 6 -18.67 0.18 -0.52
C ILE A 6 -17.56 -0.18 -1.51
N PHE A 7 -17.46 0.60 -2.57
CA PHE A 7 -16.48 0.38 -3.63
C PHE A 7 -15.44 1.47 -3.63
N MET A 8 -14.18 1.07 -3.66
CA MET A 8 -13.07 1.97 -3.94
C MET A 8 -12.83 2.02 -5.45
N ILE A 9 -12.86 3.23 -5.99
CA ILE A 9 -12.55 3.47 -7.39
C ILE A 9 -11.15 4.06 -7.52
N ARG A 10 -10.37 3.50 -8.45
CA ARG A 10 -9.06 4.03 -8.84
C ARG A 10 -9.09 4.40 -10.32
N GLY A 11 -8.65 5.62 -10.61
CA GLY A 11 -8.52 6.18 -11.95
C GLY A 11 -7.36 5.56 -12.73
N ALA A 12 -7.25 5.96 -14.00
CA ALA A 12 -6.46 5.24 -15.00
C ALA A 12 -4.95 5.34 -14.76
N GLY A 13 -4.46 6.42 -14.14
CA GLY A 13 -3.03 6.73 -13.99
C GLY A 13 -2.24 5.60 -13.31
N PHE A 14 -2.30 5.52 -11.99
CA PHE A 14 -1.54 4.51 -11.23
C PHE A 14 -2.06 3.08 -11.43
N GLY A 15 -3.33 2.89 -11.82
CA GLY A 15 -3.90 1.57 -12.07
C GLY A 15 -3.33 0.89 -13.32
N GLN A 16 -3.26 1.62 -14.43
CA GLN A 16 -2.89 1.08 -15.75
C GLN A 16 -1.39 1.18 -16.03
N ASP A 17 -0.70 2.23 -15.59
CA ASP A 17 0.74 2.38 -15.83
C ASP A 17 1.58 1.62 -14.78
N PHE A 18 2.40 0.69 -15.25
CA PHE A 18 3.35 -0.10 -14.47
C PHE A 18 4.77 0.47 -14.52
N GLY A 19 5.03 1.52 -15.32
CA GLY A 19 6.29 2.27 -15.33
C GLY A 19 6.66 2.81 -13.94
N PRO A 20 5.79 3.58 -13.27
CA PRO A 20 6.01 4.04 -11.90
C PRO A 20 6.25 2.89 -10.92
N LYS A 21 5.50 1.78 -11.05
CA LYS A 21 5.66 0.60 -10.20
C LYS A 21 7.05 -0.02 -10.34
N LEU A 22 7.58 -0.11 -11.56
CA LEU A 22 8.95 -0.56 -11.82
C LEU A 22 9.99 0.37 -11.21
N ILE A 23 9.84 1.67 -11.39
CA ILE A 23 10.73 2.67 -10.81
C ILE A 23 10.74 2.56 -9.27
N MET A 24 9.57 2.51 -8.63
CA MET A 24 9.45 2.35 -7.18
C MET A 24 10.11 1.05 -6.69
N SER A 25 9.92 -0.05 -7.42
CA SER A 25 10.54 -1.34 -7.08
C SER A 25 12.06 -1.28 -7.14
N ILE A 26 12.62 -0.65 -8.18
CA ILE A 26 14.05 -0.42 -8.33
C ILE A 26 14.57 0.48 -7.20
N VAL A 27 13.89 1.59 -6.91
CA VAL A 27 14.26 2.50 -5.82
C VAL A 27 14.23 1.79 -4.47
N GLY A 28 13.21 0.97 -4.19
CA GLY A 28 13.13 0.15 -2.98
C GLY A 28 14.31 -0.80 -2.82
N LEU A 29 14.71 -1.48 -3.90
CA LEU A 29 15.90 -2.34 -3.91
C LEU A 29 17.19 -1.53 -3.70
N LEU A 30 17.33 -0.36 -4.32
CA LEU A 30 18.48 0.51 -4.13
C LEU A 30 18.59 0.99 -2.67
N ILE A 31 17.47 1.31 -2.02
CA ILE A 31 17.44 1.64 -0.59
C ILE A 31 17.91 0.45 0.25
N CYS A 32 17.48 -0.77 -0.06
CA CYS A 32 17.93 -1.98 0.63
C CYS A 32 19.45 -2.20 0.47
N VAL A 33 19.98 -2.00 -0.74
CA VAL A 33 21.43 -2.11 -1.01
C VAL A 33 22.21 -1.02 -0.30
N TYR A 34 21.67 0.20 -0.25
CA TYR A 34 22.26 1.31 0.50
C TYR A 34 22.32 1.00 1.99
N ASP A 35 21.23 0.55 2.62
CA ASP A 35 21.21 0.18 4.05
C ASP A 35 22.23 -0.93 4.34
N TRP A 36 22.29 -1.96 3.49
CA TRP A 36 23.28 -3.03 3.61
C TRP A 36 24.69 -2.46 3.66
N LYS A 37 25.07 -1.61 2.71
CA LYS A 37 26.43 -1.08 2.62
C LYS A 37 26.76 -0.09 3.73
N SER A 38 25.79 0.73 4.16
CA SER A 38 26.03 1.80 5.13
C SER A 38 25.96 1.36 6.59
N ASN A 39 25.26 0.27 6.92
CA ASN A 39 25.05 -0.18 8.30
C ASN A 39 25.62 -1.58 8.53
N GLU A 40 26.95 -1.74 8.41
CA GLU A 40 27.69 -2.96 8.78
C GLU A 40 27.13 -4.28 8.22
N LYS A 41 26.57 -4.26 7.00
CA LYS A 41 25.94 -5.44 6.36
C LYS A 41 24.66 -5.95 7.04
N ARG A 42 23.95 -5.10 7.78
CA ARG A 42 22.56 -5.33 8.20
C ARG A 42 21.65 -5.56 6.98
N LYS A 43 20.73 -6.52 7.06
CA LYS A 43 19.83 -6.90 5.96
C LYS A 43 18.35 -6.68 6.26
N ASP A 44 18.03 -5.93 7.31
CA ASP A 44 16.66 -5.73 7.78
C ASP A 44 15.72 -5.25 6.68
N TYR A 45 16.15 -4.22 5.92
CA TYR A 45 15.29 -3.63 4.89
C TYR A 45 15.09 -4.59 3.73
N PHE A 46 16.12 -5.38 3.39
CA PHE A 46 16.02 -6.41 2.38
C PHE A 46 15.01 -7.49 2.78
N TRP A 47 15.02 -7.94 4.04
CA TRP A 47 14.05 -8.92 4.52
C TRP A 47 12.63 -8.37 4.51
N VAL A 48 12.43 -7.13 4.96
CA VAL A 48 11.11 -6.49 4.91
C VAL A 48 10.63 -6.32 3.47
N PHE A 49 11.52 -5.94 2.55
CA PHE A 49 11.19 -5.83 1.14
C PHE A 49 10.79 -7.20 0.57
N LEU A 50 11.55 -8.25 0.85
CA LEU A 50 11.29 -9.59 0.33
C LEU A 50 9.97 -10.16 0.86
N PHE A 51 9.74 -10.09 2.18
CA PHE A 51 8.50 -10.59 2.77
C PHE A 51 7.30 -9.77 2.33
N GLY A 52 7.41 -8.43 2.29
CA GLY A 52 6.36 -7.56 1.78
C GLY A 52 6.02 -7.85 0.32
N ALA A 53 7.03 -8.06 -0.53
CA ALA A 53 6.82 -8.39 -1.93
C ALA A 53 6.11 -9.73 -2.09
N ILE A 54 6.54 -10.78 -1.36
CA ILE A 54 5.92 -12.11 -1.42
C ILE A 54 4.46 -12.04 -0.93
N ILE A 55 4.21 -11.49 0.26
CA ILE A 55 2.88 -11.48 0.87
C ILE A 55 1.92 -10.65 0.03
N TRP A 56 2.31 -9.46 -0.41
CA TRP A 56 1.46 -8.61 -1.23
C TRP A 56 1.20 -9.20 -2.62
N SER A 57 2.20 -9.85 -3.23
CA SER A 57 2.00 -10.58 -4.49
C SER A 57 1.01 -11.74 -4.32
N MET A 58 1.07 -12.47 -3.20
CA MET A 58 0.12 -13.54 -2.91
C MET A 58 -1.29 -13.00 -2.69
N ALA A 59 -1.43 -11.89 -1.97
CA ALA A 59 -2.72 -11.22 -1.79
C ALA A 59 -3.31 -10.79 -3.14
N GLU A 60 -2.50 -10.16 -4.00
CA GLU A 60 -2.93 -9.76 -5.34
C GLU A 60 -3.31 -10.95 -6.23
N LEU A 61 -2.53 -12.04 -6.18
CA LEU A 61 -2.85 -13.28 -6.89
C LEU A 61 -4.19 -13.86 -6.42
N MET A 62 -4.46 -13.87 -5.10
CA MET A 62 -5.73 -14.34 -4.55
C MET A 62 -6.90 -13.48 -5.02
N LEU A 63 -6.77 -12.15 -5.01
CA LEU A 63 -7.80 -11.22 -5.48
C LEU A 63 -8.14 -11.42 -6.96
N GLN A 64 -7.13 -11.70 -7.80
CA GLN A 64 -7.33 -11.99 -9.22
C GLN A 64 -7.98 -13.36 -9.46
N LEU A 65 -7.49 -14.41 -8.79
CA LEU A 65 -8.04 -15.77 -8.93
C LEU A 65 -9.48 -15.88 -8.43
N SER A 66 -9.87 -15.08 -7.44
CA SER A 66 -11.24 -15.05 -6.91
C SER A 66 -12.20 -14.21 -7.75
N GLY A 67 -11.74 -13.59 -8.85
CA GLY A 67 -12.57 -12.71 -9.67
C GLY A 67 -13.01 -11.42 -8.97
N MET A 68 -12.41 -11.07 -7.82
CA MET A 68 -12.75 -9.87 -7.07
C MET A 68 -12.15 -8.60 -7.68
N ARG A 69 -11.22 -8.77 -8.63
CA ARG A 69 -10.58 -7.70 -9.37
C ARG A 69 -10.73 -7.95 -10.87
N ALA A 70 -11.39 -7.02 -11.57
CA ALA A 70 -11.42 -7.04 -13.02
C ALA A 70 -9.99 -6.86 -13.58
N LEU A 71 -9.60 -7.69 -14.56
CA LEU A 71 -8.34 -7.50 -15.28
C LEU A 71 -8.42 -6.20 -16.09
N GLN A 72 -7.69 -5.21 -15.62
CA GLN A 72 -7.50 -3.94 -16.32
C GLN A 72 -6.40 -4.07 -17.35
N ASP A 73 -6.45 -3.21 -18.36
CA ASP A 73 -5.32 -2.99 -19.24
C ASP A 73 -4.14 -2.48 -18.42
N LYS A 74 -3.00 -3.16 -18.53
CA LYS A 74 -1.75 -2.85 -17.83
C LYS A 74 -0.67 -2.56 -18.86
N TYR A 75 -0.06 -1.39 -18.76
CA TYR A 75 0.97 -0.95 -19.69
C TYR A 75 2.30 -0.74 -18.96
N LEU A 76 3.40 -1.16 -19.57
CA LEU A 76 4.75 -0.85 -19.12
C LEU A 76 5.48 -0.12 -20.23
N PHE A 77 5.69 1.19 -20.03
CA PHE A 77 6.27 2.08 -21.05
C PHE A 77 5.54 1.99 -22.41
N GLY A 78 4.21 1.89 -22.36
CA GLY A 78 3.34 1.77 -23.54
C GLY A 78 3.19 0.36 -24.10
N MET A 79 3.90 -0.65 -23.58
CA MET A 79 3.70 -2.05 -23.96
C MET A 79 2.59 -2.68 -23.12
N ASP A 80 1.60 -3.29 -23.75
CA ASP A 80 0.56 -4.06 -23.06
C ASP A 80 1.18 -5.31 -22.40
N ILE A 81 1.06 -5.38 -21.08
CA ILE A 81 1.50 -6.48 -20.22
C ILE A 81 0.35 -7.07 -19.40
N THR A 82 -0.90 -6.80 -19.78
CA THR A 82 -2.12 -7.20 -19.07
C THR A 82 -2.13 -8.68 -18.70
N HIS A 83 -1.79 -9.54 -19.66
CA HIS A 83 -1.77 -10.99 -19.49
C HIS A 83 -0.45 -11.52 -18.92
N ALA A 84 0.57 -10.67 -18.74
CA ALA A 84 1.85 -11.06 -18.16
C ALA A 84 1.76 -11.08 -16.62
N LEU A 85 0.92 -11.98 -16.07
CA LEU A 85 0.68 -12.08 -14.62
C LEU A 85 1.95 -12.35 -13.81
N TRP A 86 2.89 -13.11 -14.38
CA TRP A 86 4.21 -13.39 -13.80
C TRP A 86 5.05 -12.12 -13.59
N LEU A 87 4.75 -11.03 -14.31
CA LEU A 87 5.40 -9.73 -14.16
C LEU A 87 4.54 -8.77 -13.35
N THR A 88 3.26 -8.64 -13.69
CA THR A 88 2.39 -7.63 -13.09
C THR A 88 2.13 -7.88 -11.60
N ILE A 89 1.92 -9.13 -11.19
CA ILE A 89 1.65 -9.47 -9.79
C ILE A 89 2.88 -9.21 -8.90
N PRO A 90 4.08 -9.74 -9.20
CA PRO A 90 5.27 -9.43 -8.40
C PRO A 90 5.60 -7.96 -8.39
N LEU A 91 5.41 -7.27 -9.52
CA LEU A 91 5.72 -5.86 -9.62
C LEU A 91 4.81 -5.01 -8.73
N GLN A 92 3.52 -5.34 -8.66
CA GLN A 92 2.60 -4.71 -7.73
C GLN A 92 2.95 -5.04 -6.27
N GLY A 93 3.32 -6.30 -6.00
CA GLY A 93 3.91 -6.77 -4.74
C GLY A 93 5.03 -5.86 -4.23
N MET A 94 6.00 -5.61 -5.10
CA MET A 94 7.17 -4.81 -4.81
C MET A 94 6.86 -3.31 -4.66
N SER A 95 6.01 -2.74 -5.52
CA SER A 95 5.77 -1.29 -5.54
C SER A 95 4.74 -0.81 -4.53
N GLU A 96 3.63 -1.53 -4.34
CA GLU A 96 2.53 -1.11 -3.47
C GLU A 96 2.71 -1.61 -2.03
N GLY A 97 3.32 -2.79 -1.86
CA GLY A 97 3.59 -3.39 -0.56
C GLY A 97 5.00 -3.10 -0.05
N ALA A 98 5.98 -3.77 -0.65
CA ALA A 98 7.35 -3.80 -0.16
C ALA A 98 8.02 -2.42 -0.09
N PHE A 99 7.87 -1.60 -1.14
CA PHE A 99 8.44 -0.27 -1.20
C PHE A 99 7.91 0.64 -0.09
N VAL A 100 6.60 0.64 0.14
CA VAL A 100 5.96 1.46 1.20
C VAL A 100 6.51 1.08 2.57
N ALA A 101 6.63 -0.22 2.86
CA ALA A 101 7.22 -0.71 4.10
C ALA A 101 8.69 -0.31 4.26
N VAL A 102 9.49 -0.37 3.19
CA VAL A 102 10.89 0.06 3.21
C VAL A 102 11.03 1.57 3.40
N ILE A 103 10.16 2.39 2.80
CA ILE A 103 10.10 3.84 3.06
C ILE A 103 9.74 4.09 4.53
N GLY A 104 8.74 3.37 5.04
CA GLY A 104 8.35 3.36 6.45
C GLY A 104 9.55 3.15 7.38
N LEU A 105 10.32 2.08 7.13
CA LEU A 105 11.52 1.77 7.91
C LEU A 105 12.64 2.78 7.73
N LEU A 106 12.92 3.20 6.49
CA LEU A 106 14.00 4.14 6.19
C LEU A 106 13.82 5.43 6.96
N PHE A 107 12.67 6.07 6.84
CA PHE A 107 12.42 7.32 7.56
C PHE A 107 12.18 7.06 9.04
N GLY A 108 11.56 5.94 9.41
CA GLY A 108 11.35 5.58 10.81
C GLY A 108 12.67 5.46 11.59
N ASP A 109 13.62 4.66 11.10
CA ASP A 109 14.95 4.49 11.73
C ASP A 109 15.71 5.83 11.80
N ARG A 110 15.64 6.66 10.76
CA ARG A 110 16.41 7.93 10.68
C ARG A 110 15.80 9.07 11.48
N ILE A 111 14.47 9.08 11.66
CA ILE A 111 13.76 10.06 12.49
C ILE A 111 13.88 9.69 13.97
N LEU A 112 13.92 8.39 14.31
CA LEU A 112 14.18 7.94 15.68
C LEU A 112 15.58 8.30 16.18
N ASN A 113 16.56 8.40 15.29
CA ASN A 113 17.91 8.84 15.63
C ASN A 113 17.99 10.38 15.70
N LYS A 114 18.27 10.91 16.89
CA LYS A 114 18.33 12.35 17.18
C LYS A 114 19.32 13.14 16.30
N GLU A 115 20.44 12.53 15.91
CA GLU A 115 21.45 13.20 15.09
C GLU A 115 20.96 13.43 13.66
N THR A 116 20.20 12.47 13.14
CA THR A 116 19.72 12.49 11.76
C THR A 116 18.29 13.02 11.61
N GLN A 117 17.54 13.10 12.71
CA GLN A 117 16.11 13.40 12.75
C GLN A 117 15.73 14.60 11.89
N LYS A 118 16.29 15.78 12.16
CA LYS A 118 15.91 17.02 11.47
C LYS A 118 16.11 16.93 9.95
N LYS A 119 17.25 16.39 9.52
CA LYS A 119 17.60 16.25 8.09
C LYS A 119 16.60 15.32 7.39
N TRP A 120 16.31 14.17 7.98
CA TRP A 120 15.45 13.18 7.35
C TRP A 120 13.97 13.54 7.43
N SER A 121 13.52 14.26 8.47
CA SER A 121 12.18 14.87 8.49
C SER A 121 11.98 15.85 7.34
N ILE A 122 12.97 16.69 7.04
CA ILE A 122 12.90 17.63 5.90
C ILE A 122 12.86 16.86 4.58
N ILE A 123 13.72 15.86 4.39
CA ILE A 123 13.72 15.03 3.17
C ILE A 123 12.36 14.32 3.01
N PHE A 124 11.77 13.83 4.09
CA PHE A 124 10.47 13.19 4.06
C PHE A 124 9.38 14.17 3.61
N ILE A 125 9.34 15.38 4.18
CA ILE A 125 8.37 16.41 3.78
C ILE A 125 8.56 16.80 2.31
N LEU A 126 9.80 16.94 1.83
CA LEU A 126 10.07 17.23 0.43
C LEU A 126 9.61 16.09 -0.50
N MET A 127 9.75 14.84 -0.07
CA MET A 127 9.24 13.69 -0.81
C MET A 127 7.71 13.70 -0.88
N LEU A 128 7.01 14.00 0.22
CA LEU A 128 5.55 14.16 0.24
C LEU A 128 5.09 15.30 -0.69
N LEU A 129 5.80 16.42 -0.65
CA LEU A 129 5.53 17.54 -1.55
C LEU A 129 5.75 17.14 -3.01
N GLY A 130 6.83 16.43 -3.32
CA GLY A 130 7.10 15.92 -4.66
C GLY A 130 6.02 14.97 -5.17
N LEU A 131 5.53 14.07 -4.29
CA LEU A 131 4.41 13.18 -4.59
C LEU A 131 3.15 13.98 -4.94
N PHE A 132 2.77 14.94 -4.09
CA PHE A 132 1.61 15.79 -4.30
C PHE A 132 1.71 16.59 -5.61
N LEU A 133 2.87 17.20 -5.88
CA LEU A 133 3.12 17.95 -7.10
C LEU A 133 3.06 17.07 -8.36
N ASN A 134 3.49 15.80 -8.27
CA ASN A 134 3.39 14.87 -9.39
C ASN A 134 1.93 14.59 -9.74
N TYR A 135 1.07 14.36 -8.75
CA TYR A 135 -0.36 14.19 -8.97
C TYR A 135 -1.01 15.46 -9.54
N LEU A 136 -0.66 16.64 -9.03
CA LEU A 136 -1.16 17.89 -9.62
C LEU A 136 -0.74 18.08 -11.08
N ARG A 137 0.46 17.63 -11.46
CA ARG A 137 0.95 17.67 -12.85
C ARG A 137 0.14 16.77 -13.77
N GLU A 138 -0.32 15.62 -13.29
CA GLU A 138 -1.17 14.70 -14.06
C GLU A 138 -2.57 15.28 -14.33
N GLY A 139 -2.98 16.30 -13.57
CA GLY A 139 -4.20 17.06 -13.78
C GLY A 139 -5.35 16.66 -12.87
N ILE A 140 -6.40 17.49 -12.84
CA ILE A 140 -7.63 17.24 -12.08
C ILE A 140 -8.64 16.61 -13.02
N HIS A 141 -9.09 15.40 -12.68
CA HIS A 141 -10.12 14.68 -13.40
C HIS A 141 -11.46 14.84 -12.67
N PHE A 142 -12.46 15.36 -13.38
CA PHE A 142 -13.84 15.39 -12.88
C PHE A 142 -14.54 14.12 -13.36
N ASN A 143 -14.58 13.11 -12.51
CA ASN A 143 -15.20 11.83 -12.86
C ASN A 143 -16.69 11.86 -12.53
N ASP A 144 -17.51 11.59 -13.54
CA ASP A 144 -18.94 11.37 -13.36
C ASP A 144 -19.19 9.94 -12.86
N VAL A 145 -20.06 9.79 -11.87
CA VAL A 145 -20.44 8.48 -11.35
C VAL A 145 -21.46 7.85 -12.28
N ASN A 146 -20.98 7.09 -13.26
CA ASN A 146 -21.83 6.37 -14.20
C ASN A 146 -21.68 4.86 -13.99
N ALA A 147 -22.77 4.22 -13.59
CA ALA A 147 -22.86 2.76 -13.54
C ALA A 147 -22.70 2.20 -14.96
N GLY A 148 -21.68 1.36 -15.17
CA GLY A 148 -21.43 0.70 -16.45
C GLY A 148 -20.63 1.51 -17.47
N ASP A 149 -20.06 2.66 -17.10
CA ASP A 149 -19.10 3.33 -17.96
C ASP A 149 -17.79 2.53 -18.02
N LEU A 150 -17.44 2.09 -19.24
CA LEU A 150 -16.21 1.38 -19.57
C LEU A 150 -14.96 2.24 -19.34
N SER A 151 -15.13 3.54 -19.12
CA SER A 151 -14.06 4.47 -18.76
C SER A 151 -13.56 4.31 -17.31
N ILE A 152 -14.30 3.62 -16.43
CA ILE A 152 -13.93 3.42 -15.02
C ILE A 152 -12.90 2.30 -14.93
N PRO A 153 -11.62 2.59 -14.65
CA PRO A 153 -10.55 1.61 -14.81
C PRO A 153 -10.63 0.54 -13.73
N SER A 154 -10.80 0.93 -12.46
CA SER A 154 -10.76 0.00 -11.34
C SER A 154 -11.88 0.22 -10.34
N ARG A 155 -12.79 -0.76 -10.22
CA ARG A 155 -13.76 -0.85 -9.12
C ARG A 155 -13.46 -2.07 -8.26
N ARG A 156 -13.22 -1.85 -6.96
CA ARG A 156 -12.94 -2.91 -5.98
C ARG A 156 -13.92 -2.79 -4.81
N ASP A 157 -14.61 -3.88 -4.48
CA ASP A 157 -15.35 -3.97 -3.22
C ASP A 157 -14.35 -3.94 -2.05
N MET A 158 -14.56 -3.07 -1.07
CA MET A 158 -13.65 -2.91 0.06
C MET A 158 -13.83 -3.98 1.13
N PHE A 159 -15.02 -4.60 1.21
CA PHE A 159 -15.33 -5.54 2.29
C PHE A 159 -15.73 -6.95 1.84
N PRO A 160 -15.09 -7.56 0.82
CA PRO A 160 -15.36 -8.94 0.49
C PRO A 160 -14.83 -9.86 1.60
N LEU A 161 -15.55 -10.95 1.85
CA LEU A 161 -15.29 -11.85 2.97
C LEU A 161 -13.84 -12.38 3.00
N THR A 162 -13.31 -12.77 1.84
CA THR A 162 -11.94 -13.31 1.69
C THR A 162 -10.87 -12.27 2.00
N ALA A 163 -11.01 -11.03 1.51
CA ALA A 163 -10.09 -9.95 1.85
C ALA A 163 -10.17 -9.60 3.34
N ASN A 164 -11.38 -9.56 3.92
CA ASN A 164 -11.56 -9.31 5.35
C ASN A 164 -10.88 -10.38 6.23
N ILE A 165 -10.97 -11.66 5.85
CA ILE A 165 -10.26 -12.73 6.56
C ILE A 165 -8.75 -12.50 6.50
N PHE A 166 -8.21 -12.17 5.33
CA PHE A 166 -6.78 -11.83 5.17
C PHE A 166 -6.38 -10.64 6.05
N ILE A 167 -7.15 -9.55 6.02
CA ILE A 167 -6.91 -8.35 6.84
C ILE A 167 -6.92 -8.70 8.33
N ILE A 168 -7.93 -9.46 8.80
CA ILE A 168 -8.02 -9.88 10.22
C ILE A 168 -6.78 -10.66 10.63
N VAL A 169 -6.34 -11.63 9.83
CA VAL A 169 -5.14 -12.42 10.12
C VAL A 169 -3.90 -11.53 10.18
N MET A 170 -3.70 -10.65 9.20
CA MET A 170 -2.55 -9.75 9.15
C MET A 170 -2.54 -8.75 10.31
N CYS A 171 -3.69 -8.17 10.65
CA CYS A 171 -3.85 -7.30 11.81
C CYS A 171 -3.58 -8.04 13.13
N ALA A 172 -4.04 -9.29 13.26
CA ALA A 172 -3.75 -10.11 14.43
C ALA A 172 -2.24 -10.37 14.58
N LEU A 173 -1.53 -10.67 13.48
CA LEU A 173 -0.07 -10.81 13.49
C LEU A 173 0.62 -9.50 13.89
N ALA A 174 0.16 -8.36 13.38
CA ALA A 174 0.69 -7.05 13.72
C ALA A 174 0.54 -6.73 15.21
N ILE A 175 -0.67 -6.91 15.74
CA ILE A 175 -0.99 -6.65 17.16
C ILE A 175 -0.21 -7.61 18.05
N LEU A 176 -0.16 -8.90 17.70
CA LEU A 176 0.61 -9.89 18.46
C LEU A 176 2.08 -9.49 18.54
N TRP A 177 2.69 -9.14 17.40
CA TRP A 177 4.09 -8.74 17.37
C TRP A 177 4.35 -7.49 18.21
N LEU A 178 3.51 -6.46 18.09
CA LEU A 178 3.60 -5.24 18.90
C LEU A 178 3.43 -5.52 20.40
N ALA A 179 2.60 -6.51 20.77
CA ALA A 179 2.38 -6.88 22.16
C ALA A 179 3.54 -7.70 22.75
N THR A 180 4.18 -8.57 21.96
CA THR A 180 5.17 -9.54 22.46
C THR A 180 6.63 -9.11 22.27
N THR A 181 6.92 -8.11 21.44
CA THR A 181 8.32 -7.73 21.13
C THR A 181 8.92 -6.77 22.18
N SER A 182 10.26 -6.69 22.19
CA SER A 182 11.01 -5.76 23.05
C SER A 182 10.64 -4.29 22.79
N SER A 183 10.91 -3.42 23.77
CA SER A 183 10.55 -2.00 23.70
C SER A 183 11.14 -1.30 22.47
N ASP A 184 12.40 -1.59 22.12
CA ASP A 184 13.08 -0.94 20.99
C ASP A 184 12.54 -1.42 19.64
N SER A 185 12.34 -2.73 19.47
CA SER A 185 11.71 -3.27 18.27
C SER A 185 10.29 -2.76 18.10
N ARG A 186 9.52 -2.65 19.19
CA ARG A 186 8.17 -2.07 19.17
C ARG A 186 8.20 -0.60 18.76
N LYS A 187 9.11 0.19 19.35
CA LYS A 187 9.26 1.61 19.00
C LYS A 187 9.60 1.78 17.51
N ARG A 188 10.49 0.94 16.99
CA ARG A 188 10.85 0.89 15.57
C ARG A 188 9.65 0.57 14.69
N GLY A 189 8.87 -0.46 15.04
CA GLY A 189 7.66 -0.83 14.31
C GLY A 189 6.56 0.22 14.33
N ILE A 190 6.31 0.85 15.48
CA ILE A 190 5.35 1.96 15.60
C ILE A 190 5.79 3.14 14.74
N MET A 191 7.09 3.47 14.72
CA MET A 191 7.57 4.57 13.88
C MET A 191 7.44 4.24 12.39
N MET A 192 7.76 3.00 11.99
CA MET A 192 7.54 2.54 10.62
C MET A 192 6.07 2.71 10.22
N ASP A 193 5.15 2.24 11.07
CA ASP A 193 3.70 2.36 10.88
C ASP A 193 3.27 3.82 10.74
N LEU A 194 3.67 4.71 11.65
CA LEU A 194 3.36 6.14 11.58
C LEU A 194 3.84 6.81 10.28
N ILE A 195 5.05 6.46 9.82
CA ILE A 195 5.58 6.99 8.55
C ILE A 195 4.76 6.48 7.37
N MET A 196 4.37 5.21 7.36
CA MET A 196 3.50 4.65 6.32
C MET A 196 2.14 5.35 6.32
N ILE A 197 1.51 5.56 7.48
CA ILE A 197 0.24 6.30 7.59
C ILE A 197 0.37 7.69 6.95
N ILE A 198 1.41 8.45 7.30
CA ILE A 198 1.59 9.80 6.78
C ILE A 198 1.83 9.78 5.26
N PHE A 199 2.68 8.86 4.80
CA PHE A 199 3.00 8.73 3.38
C PHE A 199 1.76 8.37 2.55
N ILE A 200 1.00 7.37 3.00
CA ILE A 200 -0.17 6.85 2.29
C ILE A 200 -1.38 7.77 2.44
N ALA A 201 -1.53 8.48 3.56
CA ALA A 201 -2.52 9.55 3.69
C ALA A 201 -2.25 10.67 2.68
N CYS A 202 -0.99 11.11 2.55
CA CYS A 202 -0.62 12.13 1.57
C CYS A 202 -0.86 11.65 0.13
N TRP A 203 -0.48 10.41 -0.18
CA TRP A 203 -0.78 9.78 -1.47
C TRP A 203 -2.29 9.77 -1.75
N THR A 204 -3.06 9.18 -0.84
CA THR A 204 -4.52 9.01 -0.98
C THR A 204 -5.23 10.36 -1.11
N LEU A 205 -4.81 11.36 -0.33
CA LEU A 205 -5.32 12.72 -0.43
C LEU A 205 -4.99 13.35 -1.78
N SER A 206 -3.77 13.12 -2.30
CA SER A 206 -3.36 13.62 -3.62
C SER A 206 -4.24 13.03 -4.72
N GLU A 207 -4.45 11.71 -4.72
CA GLU A 207 -5.33 11.04 -5.68
C GLU A 207 -6.79 11.47 -5.55
N TRP A 208 -7.26 11.70 -4.33
CA TRP A 208 -8.62 12.17 -4.10
C TRP A 208 -8.83 13.61 -4.61
N LEU A 209 -7.89 14.51 -4.33
CA LEU A 209 -7.94 15.90 -4.79
C LEU A 209 -7.86 16.04 -6.31
N THR A 210 -7.14 15.14 -6.98
CA THR A 210 -7.07 15.09 -8.45
C THR A 210 -8.21 14.29 -9.08
N GLY A 211 -9.14 13.76 -8.28
CA GLY A 211 -10.26 12.94 -8.74
C GLY A 211 -9.85 11.54 -9.22
N GLN A 212 -8.59 11.14 -9.07
CA GLN A 212 -8.11 9.81 -9.42
C GLN A 212 -8.55 8.73 -8.42
N ARG A 213 -9.04 9.08 -7.22
CA ARG A 213 -9.58 8.12 -6.25
C ARG A 213 -10.86 8.65 -5.62
N TRP A 214 -11.91 7.84 -5.59
CA TRP A 214 -13.16 8.17 -4.90
C TRP A 214 -13.88 6.90 -4.43
N ILE A 215 -14.94 7.09 -3.65
CA ILE A 215 -15.74 6.00 -3.10
C ILE A 215 -17.14 6.03 -3.70
N GLU A 216 -17.62 4.86 -4.10
CA GLU A 216 -18.97 4.62 -4.55
C GLU A 216 -19.71 3.70 -3.59
N VAL A 217 -21.03 3.83 -3.53
CA VAL A 217 -21.93 2.88 -2.86
C VAL A 217 -22.91 2.31 -3.86
N GLY A 218 -23.22 1.03 -3.74
CA GLY A 218 -24.15 0.35 -4.64
C GLY A 218 -24.53 -1.04 -4.15
N THR A 219 -25.28 -1.76 -4.97
CA THR A 219 -25.73 -3.12 -4.67
C THR A 219 -24.99 -4.13 -5.54
N VAL A 220 -24.44 -5.17 -4.91
CA VAL A 220 -23.90 -6.34 -5.62
C VAL A 220 -25.08 -7.26 -5.96
N ASN A 221 -25.31 -7.46 -7.25
CA ASN A 221 -26.35 -8.35 -7.74
C ASN A 221 -25.90 -9.81 -7.67
N SER A 222 -26.84 -10.77 -7.72
CA SER A 222 -26.54 -12.20 -7.62
C SER A 222 -25.68 -12.75 -8.77
N ASP A 223 -25.63 -12.04 -9.90
CA ASP A 223 -24.79 -12.34 -11.06
C ASP A 223 -23.37 -11.71 -10.96
N GLY A 224 -23.06 -11.03 -9.86
CA GLY A 224 -21.80 -10.31 -9.64
C GLY A 224 -21.74 -8.92 -10.30
N SER A 225 -22.80 -8.49 -11.00
CA SER A 225 -22.89 -7.12 -11.52
C SER A 225 -23.24 -6.12 -10.41
N TYR A 226 -23.08 -4.84 -10.70
CA TYR A 226 -23.36 -3.76 -9.75
C TYR A 226 -24.56 -2.92 -10.22
N SER A 227 -25.47 -2.61 -9.29
CA SER A 227 -26.62 -1.73 -9.54
C SER A 227 -26.66 -0.58 -8.52
N ASN A 228 -27.41 0.48 -8.84
CA ASN A 228 -27.61 1.66 -7.97
C ASN A 228 -26.30 2.37 -7.53
N LEU A 229 -25.26 2.30 -8.37
CA LEU A 229 -23.98 2.96 -8.10
C LEU A 229 -24.16 4.48 -8.04
N ARG A 230 -23.64 5.07 -6.96
CA ARG A 230 -23.61 6.51 -6.76
C ARG A 230 -22.41 6.88 -5.89
N ARG A 231 -22.03 8.16 -5.91
CA ARG A 231 -20.97 8.66 -5.03
C ARG A 231 -21.35 8.43 -3.57
N ALA A 232 -20.40 8.00 -2.77
CA ALA A 232 -20.61 7.85 -1.34
C ALA A 232 -20.89 9.21 -0.68
N PRO A 233 -21.78 9.26 0.33
CA PRO A 233 -21.90 10.43 1.21
C PRO A 233 -20.54 10.76 1.86
N PRO A 234 -20.26 12.04 2.19
CA PRO A 234 -18.94 12.47 2.67
C PRO A 234 -18.40 11.69 3.88
N LEU A 235 -19.27 11.30 4.81
CA LEU A 235 -18.86 10.51 5.99
C LEU A 235 -18.41 9.09 5.63
N ILE A 236 -19.08 8.45 4.66
CA ILE A 236 -18.72 7.12 4.17
C ILE A 236 -17.45 7.21 3.34
N GLU A 237 -17.33 8.23 2.47
CA GLU A 237 -16.13 8.46 1.67
C GLU A 237 -14.90 8.67 2.56
N PHE A 238 -15.00 9.54 3.57
CA PHE A 238 -13.91 9.77 4.53
C PHE A 238 -13.58 8.51 5.34
N GLY A 239 -14.60 7.80 5.87
CA GLY A 239 -14.40 6.60 6.66
C GLY A 239 -13.74 5.46 5.87
N ALA A 240 -14.14 5.27 4.61
CA ALA A 240 -13.56 4.28 3.72
C ALA A 240 -12.10 4.62 3.35
N LEU A 241 -11.79 5.88 3.02
CA LEU A 241 -10.41 6.30 2.75
C LEU A 241 -9.53 6.19 4.00
N ALA A 242 -10.05 6.53 5.19
CA ALA A 242 -9.32 6.35 6.44
C ALA A 242 -9.07 4.86 6.75
N TYR A 243 -10.04 3.99 6.50
CA TYR A 243 -9.89 2.54 6.63
C TYR A 243 -8.80 2.00 5.70
N ASP A 244 -8.76 2.44 4.43
CA ASP A 244 -7.73 2.07 3.47
C ASP A 244 -6.32 2.41 3.99
N VAL A 245 -6.12 3.65 4.45
CA VAL A 245 -4.83 4.11 4.97
C VAL A 245 -4.41 3.36 6.26
N LEU A 246 -5.30 3.34 7.25
CA LEU A 246 -4.95 2.87 8.60
C LEU A 246 -4.92 1.34 8.70
N ILE A 247 -5.87 0.68 8.05
CA ILE A 247 -6.06 -0.76 8.17
C ILE A 247 -5.50 -1.49 6.95
N GLU A 248 -5.98 -1.21 5.74
CA GLU A 248 -5.58 -1.97 4.54
C GLU A 248 -4.16 -1.70 4.06
N VAL A 249 -3.49 -0.67 4.55
CA VAL A 249 -2.10 -0.41 4.20
C VAL A 249 -1.22 -0.47 5.43
N SER A 250 -1.43 0.42 6.40
CA SER A 250 -0.48 0.54 7.50
C SER A 250 -0.41 -0.72 8.38
N LEU A 251 -1.55 -1.10 8.97
CA LEU A 251 -1.56 -2.19 9.95
C LEU A 251 -1.24 -3.56 9.33
N ILE A 252 -1.73 -3.84 8.11
CA ILE A 252 -1.43 -5.11 7.44
C ILE A 252 0.00 -5.19 6.88
N TYR A 253 0.77 -4.10 6.85
CA TYR A 253 2.17 -4.09 6.41
C TYR A 253 3.15 -4.27 7.59
N VAL A 254 2.72 -4.04 8.83
CA VAL A 254 3.52 -4.35 10.03
C VAL A 254 4.04 -5.80 10.05
N PRO A 255 3.28 -6.83 9.62
CA PRO A 255 3.78 -8.20 9.52
C PRO A 255 4.97 -8.39 8.57
N PHE A 256 5.20 -7.47 7.62
CA PHE A 256 6.38 -7.51 6.74
C PHE A 256 7.67 -7.29 7.54
N LEU A 257 7.57 -6.59 8.68
CA LEU A 257 8.64 -6.47 9.67
C LEU A 257 8.59 -7.60 10.70
N ALA A 258 7.39 -7.95 11.19
CA ALA A 258 7.22 -8.93 12.27
C ALA A 258 7.74 -10.32 11.90
N LEU A 259 7.42 -10.82 10.70
CA LEU A 259 7.78 -12.16 10.26
C LEU A 259 9.31 -12.35 10.20
N PRO A 260 10.10 -11.44 9.59
CA PRO A 260 11.55 -11.49 9.67
C PRO A 260 12.12 -11.49 11.10
N TYR A 261 11.51 -10.78 12.05
CA TYR A 261 11.92 -10.83 13.46
C TYR A 261 11.65 -12.20 14.07
N TRP A 262 10.45 -12.75 13.91
CA TRP A 262 10.10 -14.08 14.43
C TRP A 262 10.94 -15.20 13.83
N LEU A 263 11.35 -15.06 12.57
CA LEU A 263 12.26 -16.00 11.89
C LEU A 263 13.74 -15.80 12.24
N GLY A 264 14.07 -14.83 13.12
CA GLY A 264 15.45 -14.54 13.52
C GLY A 264 16.32 -13.95 12.41
N LEU A 265 15.71 -13.48 11.31
CA LEU A 265 16.40 -12.85 10.18
C LEU A 265 16.79 -11.41 10.49
N ILE A 266 16.03 -10.75 11.38
CA ILE A 266 16.35 -9.47 11.99
C ILE A 266 16.69 -9.72 13.46
N LYS A 267 17.89 -9.30 13.88
CA LYS A 267 18.38 -9.50 15.24
C LYS A 267 17.81 -8.44 16.18
N THR A 268 17.25 -8.86 17.31
CA THR A 268 17.00 -7.99 18.46
C THR A 268 18.30 -7.71 19.21
N GLU A 269 18.44 -6.56 19.87
CA GLU A 269 19.66 -6.23 20.62
C GLU A 269 20.00 -7.25 21.72
N GLU A 270 18.99 -7.93 22.28
CA GLU A 270 19.16 -9.04 23.23
C GLU A 270 19.91 -10.25 22.66
N SER A 271 19.96 -10.42 21.33
CA SER A 271 20.67 -11.53 20.67
C SER A 271 22.14 -11.22 20.35
N LYS A 272 22.66 -10.06 20.79
CA LYS A 272 24.07 -9.66 20.62
C LYS A 272 24.95 -9.94 21.85
N VAL A 273 24.44 -10.65 22.87
CA VAL A 273 25.19 -11.07 24.07
C VAL A 273 25.58 -12.54 23.97
#